data_AF-A0A961DEB4-F1
#
_entry.id   AF-A0A961DEB4-F1
#
_cell.length_a   1.000
_cell.length_b   1.000
_cell.length_c   1.000
_cell.angle_alpha   90.00
_cell.angle_beta   90.00
_cell.angle_gamma   90.00
#
_symmetry.space_group_name_H-M   'P 1'
#
loop_
_entity.id
_entity.type
_entity.pdbx_description
1 polymer ?
#
loop_
_entity_poly.entity_id
_entity_poly.type
_entity_poly.pdbx_seq_one_letter_code
_entity_poly.pdbx_strand_id
1 'polypeptide(L)'
;TQRPDLTLRFVNDAHLNQTMAYLTACTLYAAFFEKSPVGLPVDSITDIRFIEDGSNDKTKDRDGNPITRQFSEKDRADLQRIAWEGWSEFQKMR
;
A
#
# COMPACT_ATOMS: atom_id res chain seq x y z
N THR A 1 18.57 -1.53 6.43
CA THR A 1 18.20 -0.12 6.20
C THR A 1 16.77 0.08 6.67
N GLN A 2 16.52 1.06 7.56
CA GLN A 2 15.22 1.24 8.24
C GLN A 2 14.11 1.75 7.32
N ARG A 3 14.48 2.37 6.20
CA ARG A 3 13.56 2.87 5.17
C ARG A 3 13.67 2.00 3.91
N PRO A 4 12.69 1.16 3.61
CA PRO A 4 12.66 0.40 2.37
C PRO A 4 12.42 1.35 1.18
N ASP A 5 12.94 0.99 0.01
CA ASP A 5 12.69 1.72 -1.23
C ASP A 5 11.36 1.25 -1.83
N LEU A 6 10.28 1.96 -1.50
CA LEU A 6 8.92 1.64 -1.90
C LEU A 6 8.32 2.82 -2.68
N THR A 7 7.93 2.56 -3.91
CA THR A 7 7.16 3.51 -4.71
C THR A 7 5.72 3.58 -4.20
N LEU A 8 5.28 4.77 -3.74
CA LEU A 8 3.97 5.00 -3.09
C LEU A 8 2.94 5.74 -3.98
N ARG A 9 3.35 6.17 -5.17
CA ARG A 9 2.52 6.86 -6.16
C ARG A 9 2.76 6.19 -7.50
N PHE A 10 1.80 6.23 -8.41
CA PHE A 10 2.10 5.84 -9.78
C PHE A 10 3.23 6.72 -10.35
N VAL A 11 4.08 6.14 -11.19
CA VAL A 11 5.15 6.88 -11.86
C VAL A 11 4.54 7.84 -12.88
N ASN A 12 3.59 7.34 -13.67
CA ASN A 12 2.95 8.07 -14.76
C ASN A 12 1.69 8.85 -14.35
N ASP A 13 1.27 8.78 -13.08
CA ASP A 13 0.02 9.37 -12.60
C ASP A 13 0.14 9.93 -11.17
N ALA A 14 -0.42 11.10 -10.89
CA ALA A 14 -0.29 11.80 -9.60
C ALA A 14 -0.97 11.09 -8.40
N HIS A 15 -1.77 10.05 -8.64
CA HIS A 15 -2.49 9.32 -7.61
C HIS A 15 -1.60 8.31 -6.89
N LEU A 16 -1.97 8.06 -5.64
CA LEU A 16 -1.41 7.00 -4.82
C LEU A 16 -1.61 5.64 -5.51
N ASN A 17 -0.59 4.79 -5.44
CA ASN A 17 -0.65 3.45 -6.03
C ASN A 17 -1.09 2.39 -5.00
N GLN A 18 -1.13 1.14 -5.44
CA GLN A 18 -1.51 -0.01 -4.63
C GLN A 18 -0.63 -0.16 -3.36
N THR A 19 0.65 0.19 -3.42
CA THR A 19 1.56 0.16 -2.25
C THR A 19 1.09 1.10 -1.16
N MET A 20 0.75 2.33 -1.52
CA MET A 20 0.25 3.31 -0.56
C MET A 20 -1.17 3.01 -0.12
N ALA A 21 -2.01 2.43 -0.99
CA ALA A 21 -3.31 1.92 -0.61
C ALA A 21 -3.18 0.83 0.48
N TYR A 22 -2.24 -0.11 0.33
CA TYR A 22 -1.95 -1.13 1.33
C TYR A 22 -1.47 -0.53 2.65
N LEU A 23 -0.51 0.42 2.60
CA LEU A 23 -0.02 1.12 3.80
C LEU A 23 -1.15 1.85 4.52
N THR A 24 -2.01 2.52 3.76
CA THR A 24 -3.17 3.26 4.28
C THR A 24 -4.15 2.31 4.96
N ALA A 25 -4.46 1.17 4.33
CA ALA A 25 -5.33 0.15 4.91
C ALA A 25 -4.76 -0.41 6.23
N CYS A 26 -3.46 -0.71 6.29
CA CYS A 26 -2.81 -1.14 7.53
C CYS A 26 -2.85 -0.06 8.62
N THR A 27 -2.67 1.20 8.25
CA THR A 27 -2.71 2.33 9.18
C THR A 27 -4.12 2.55 9.73
N LEU A 28 -5.14 2.45 8.88
CA LEU A 28 -6.55 2.51 9.29
C LEU A 28 -6.93 1.33 10.18
N TYR A 29 -6.46 0.12 9.86
CA TYR A 29 -6.63 -1.04 10.73
C TYR A 29 -6.05 -0.78 12.14
N ALA A 30 -4.81 -0.29 12.21
CA ALA A 30 -4.18 0.07 13.48
C ALA A 30 -4.99 1.12 14.24
N ALA A 31 -5.48 2.15 13.56
CA ALA A 31 -6.25 3.23 14.17
C ALA A 31 -7.65 2.81 14.65
N PHE A 32 -8.34 1.95 13.91
CA PHE A 32 -9.70 1.52 14.26
C PHE A 32 -9.73 0.43 15.32
N PHE A 33 -8.74 -0.47 15.30
CA PHE A 33 -8.75 -1.64 16.18
C PHE A 33 -7.71 -1.55 17.30
N GLU A 34 -6.87 -0.52 17.31
CA GLU A 34 -5.75 -0.35 18.25
C GLU A 34 -4.86 -1.61 18.31
N LYS A 35 -4.67 -2.24 17.15
CA LYS A 35 -3.95 -3.51 16.98
C LYS A 35 -2.92 -3.42 15.88
N SER A 36 -1.81 -4.12 16.07
CA SER A 36 -0.78 -4.21 15.04
C SER A 36 -1.29 -4.94 13.80
N PRO A 37 -1.12 -4.38 12.59
CA PRO A 37 -1.38 -5.08 11.33
C PRO A 37 -0.27 -6.08 10.97
N VAL A 38 0.83 -6.14 11.73
CA VAL A 38 1.94 -7.07 11.49
C VAL A 38 1.47 -8.51 11.61
N GLY A 39 1.69 -9.29 10.55
CA GLY A 39 1.27 -10.69 10.46
C GLY A 39 -0.14 -10.90 9.89
N LEU A 40 -0.85 -9.83 9.50
CA LEU A 40 -2.11 -10.00 8.77
C LEU A 40 -1.89 -10.71 7.43
N PRO A 41 -2.81 -11.60 7.01
CA PRO A 41 -2.63 -12.43 5.82
C PRO A 41 -2.84 -11.67 4.51
N VAL A 42 -3.46 -10.49 4.54
CA VAL A 42 -3.73 -9.68 3.34
C VAL A 42 -2.42 -9.35 2.65
N ASP A 43 -2.29 -9.75 1.39
CA ASP A 43 -1.03 -9.76 0.65
C ASP A 43 -1.15 -9.20 -0.76
N SER A 44 -2.33 -8.68 -1.13
CA SER A 44 -2.56 -8.08 -2.43
C SER A 44 -3.55 -6.92 -2.36
N ILE A 45 -3.46 -6.03 -3.35
CA ILE A 45 -4.40 -4.94 -3.61
C ILE A 45 -4.73 -4.94 -5.09
N THR A 46 -6.01 -4.83 -5.40
CA THR A 46 -6.51 -4.58 -6.76
C THR A 46 -6.91 -3.12 -6.86
N ASP A 47 -6.29 -2.38 -7.78
CA ASP A 47 -6.65 -0.99 -8.00
C ASP A 47 -7.98 -0.87 -8.77
N ILE A 48 -8.55 0.32 -8.72
CA ILE A 48 -9.74 0.72 -9.49
C ILE A 48 -9.38 1.73 -10.58
N ARG A 49 -8.11 2.17 -10.64
CA ARG A 49 -7.57 3.06 -11.66
C ARG A 49 -6.83 2.25 -12.72
N PHE A 50 -7.32 2.36 -13.95
CA PHE A 50 -6.80 1.63 -15.10
C PHE A 50 -5.88 2.52 -15.95
N ILE A 51 -5.08 1.90 -16.81
CA ILE A 51 -4.25 2.60 -17.79
C ILE A 51 -5.11 3.53 -18.68
N GLU A 52 -4.59 4.73 -18.97
CA GLU A 52 -5.23 5.75 -19.82
C GLU A 52 -4.48 5.94 -21.14
N ASP A 53 -4.28 4.86 -21.90
CA ASP A 53 -3.60 4.86 -23.20
C ASP A 53 -4.57 4.74 -24.40
N GLY A 54 -5.89 4.80 -24.12
CA GLY A 54 -6.94 4.60 -25.12
C GLY A 54 -7.32 3.15 -25.41
N SER A 55 -6.62 2.16 -24.83
CA SER A 55 -6.89 0.73 -25.04
C SER A 55 -8.12 0.19 -24.29
N ASN A 56 -8.63 0.93 -23.30
CA ASN A 56 -9.63 0.46 -22.32
C ASN A 56 -9.24 -0.85 -21.59
N ASP A 57 -7.94 -1.16 -21.51
CA ASP A 57 -7.44 -2.36 -20.84
C ASP A 57 -7.62 -2.26 -19.31
N LYS A 58 -8.58 -3.01 -18.78
CA LYS A 58 -8.86 -3.08 -17.34
C LYS A 58 -7.99 -4.07 -16.58
N THR A 59 -7.06 -4.73 -17.25
CA THR A 59 -6.10 -5.65 -16.61
C THR A 59 -4.84 -4.92 -16.14
N LYS A 60 -4.69 -3.64 -16.50
CA LYS A 60 -3.50 -2.84 -16.21
C LYS A 60 -3.80 -1.60 -15.38
N ASP A 61 -2.85 -1.25 -14.51
CA ASP A 61 -2.85 0.00 -13.75
C ASP A 61 -2.26 1.17 -14.55
N ARG A 62 -2.15 2.34 -13.90
CA ARG A 62 -1.66 3.58 -14.51
C ARG A 62 -0.20 3.53 -14.99
N ASP A 63 0.58 2.59 -14.48
CA ASP A 63 1.97 2.37 -14.91
C ASP A 63 2.08 1.24 -15.94
N GLY A 64 0.95 0.63 -16.34
CA GLY A 64 0.90 -0.49 -17.27
C GLY A 64 1.24 -1.84 -16.64
N ASN A 65 1.35 -1.91 -15.31
CA ASN A 65 1.55 -3.14 -14.56
C ASN A 65 0.21 -3.84 -14.31
N PRO A 66 0.19 -5.11 -13.85
CA PRO A 66 -1.05 -5.78 -13.50
C PRO A 66 -1.91 -4.99 -12.50
N ILE A 67 -3.22 -4.93 -12.73
CA ILE A 67 -4.17 -4.19 -11.89
C ILE A 67 -4.16 -4.64 -10.42
N THR A 68 -3.91 -5.94 -10.21
CA THR A 68 -3.68 -6.53 -8.89
C THR A 68 -2.18 -6.63 -8.62
N ARG A 69 -1.73 -5.93 -7.58
CA ARG A 69 -0.37 -6.07 -7.04
C ARG A 69 -0.38 -7.11 -5.93
N GLN A 70 0.42 -8.17 -6.11
CA GLN A 70 0.79 -9.10 -5.06
C GLN A 70 2.07 -8.61 -4.37
N PHE A 71 2.06 -8.50 -3.05
CA PHE A 71 3.23 -8.08 -2.28
C PHE A 71 4.13 -9.26 -1.95
N SER A 72 5.45 -9.04 -2.02
CA SER A 72 6.41 -9.98 -1.44
C SER A 72 6.22 -10.02 0.08
N GLU A 73 6.62 -11.12 0.72
CA GLU A 73 6.58 -11.23 2.17
C GLU A 73 7.33 -10.08 2.85
N LYS A 74 8.49 -9.70 2.28
CA LYS A 74 9.30 -8.60 2.76
C LYS A 74 8.57 -7.26 2.66
N ASP A 75 8.05 -6.89 1.48
CA ASP A 75 7.36 -5.61 1.30
C ASP A 75 6.12 -5.54 2.20
N ARG A 76 5.38 -6.64 2.30
CA ARG A 76 4.22 -6.77 3.18
C ARG A 76 4.60 -6.52 4.64
N ALA A 77 5.62 -7.20 5.14
CA ALA A 77 6.09 -7.06 6.51
C ALA A 77 6.59 -5.62 6.79
N ASP A 78 7.33 -5.04 5.85
CA ASP A 78 7.79 -3.66 5.97
C ASP A 78 6.63 -2.65 6.01
N LEU A 79 5.64 -2.79 5.13
CA LEU A 79 4.46 -1.91 5.09
C LEU A 79 3.62 -2.02 6.37
N GLN A 80 3.37 -3.24 6.86
CA GLN A 80 2.64 -3.47 8.11
C GLN A 80 3.39 -2.86 9.31
N ARG A 81 4.71 -3.07 9.37
CA ARG A 81 5.56 -2.50 10.42
C ARG A 81 5.55 -0.98 10.40
N ILE A 82 5.70 -0.35 9.22
CA ILE A 82 5.68 1.11 9.07
C ILE A 82 4.33 1.68 9.54
N ALA A 83 3.21 1.04 9.18
CA ALA A 83 1.89 1.46 9.66
C ALA A 83 1.79 1.42 11.19
N TRP A 84 2.27 0.33 11.81
CA TRP A 84 2.24 0.16 13.26
C TRP A 84 3.12 1.18 13.99
N GLU A 85 4.37 1.34 13.53
CA GLU A 85 5.31 2.32 14.09
C GLU A 85 4.75 3.75 13.96
N GLY A 86 4.24 4.10 12.78
CA GLY A 86 3.66 5.43 12.54
C GLY A 86 2.46 5.73 13.45
N TRP A 87 1.53 4.79 13.59
CA TRP A 87 0.41 4.95 14.52
C TRP A 87 0.88 5.03 15.98
N SER A 88 1.82 4.17 16.38
CA SER A 88 2.34 4.11 17.75
C SER A 88 3.05 5.41 18.16
N GLU A 89 3.89 5.97 17.28
CA GLU A 89 4.53 7.26 17.53
C GLU A 89 3.51 8.42 17.57
N PHE A 90 2.49 8.40 16.71
CA PHE A 90 1.43 9.41 16.74
C PHE A 90 0.64 9.39 18.05
N GLN A 91 0.39 8.23 18.65
CA GLN A 91 -0.26 8.15 19.96
C GLN A 91 0.56 8.78 21.09
N LYS A 92 1.90 8.77 21.00
CA LYS A 92 2.75 9.41 22.02
C LYS A 92 2.72 10.94 21.99
N MET A 93 2.24 11.53 20.88
CA MET A 93 2.10 12.98 20.71
C MET A 93 0.73 13.49 21.17
N ARG A 94 -0.20 12.58 21.47
CA ARG A 94 -1.53 12.88 22.01
C ARG A 94 -1.49 12.91 23.53
#